data_AF-A0A317K9J3-F1
#
_entry.id   AF-A0A317K9J3-F1
#
_cell.length_a   1.000
_cell.length_b   1.000
_cell.length_c   1.000
_cell.angle_alpha   90.00
_cell.angle_beta   90.00
_cell.angle_gamma   90.00
#
_symmetry.space_group_name_H-M   'P 1'
#
loop_
_entity.id
_entity.type
_entity.pdbx_description
1 polymer ?
#
loop_
_entity_poly.entity_id
_entity_poly.type
_entity_poly.pdbx_seq_one_letter_code
_entity_poly.pdbx_strand_id
1 'polypeptide(L)' 'MDLDQLAALRTAEGSAALAMAAPLAGGDPLAAAVRLRSTGVPADLAAAALTQAELRRRAVGKFGPAAAGMFFT' A
#
# COMPACT_ATOMS: atom_id res chain seq x y z
N MET A 1 10.32 0.65 5.04
CA MET A 1 9.53 1.91 5.08
C MET A 1 10.18 2.86 6.06
N ASP A 2 10.31 4.14 5.73
CA ASP A 2 10.80 5.17 6.66
C ASP A 2 9.65 5.87 7.42
N LEU A 3 10.00 6.77 8.34
CA LEU A 3 9.01 7.48 9.18
C LEU A 3 8.13 8.45 8.39
N ASP A 4 8.65 9.07 7.34
CA ASP A 4 7.93 10.03 6.53
C ASP A 4 6.90 9.32 5.64
N GLN A 5 7.26 8.17 5.07
CA GLN A 5 6.35 7.28 4.36
C GLN A 5 5.24 6.77 5.29
N LEU A 6 5.57 6.37 6.52
CA LEU A 6 4.57 5.96 7.50
C LEU A 6 3.62 7.11 7.85
N ALA A 7 4.15 8.32 8.08
CA ALA A 7 3.34 9.50 8.35
C ALA A 7 2.39 9.81 7.18
N ALA A 8 2.89 9.77 5.94
CA ALA A 8 2.11 10.01 4.73
C ALA A 8 0.98 8.98 4.58
N LEU A 9 1.25 7.68 4.81
CA LEU A 9 0.26 6.62 4.71
C LEU A 9 -0.84 6.68 5.78
N ARG A 10 -0.59 7.35 6.90
CA ARG A 10 -1.57 7.53 7.98
C ARG A 10 -2.51 8.72 7.78
N THR A 11 -2.29 9.53 6.74
CA THR A 11 -3.23 10.59 6.34
C THR A 11 -4.49 9.99 5.70
N ALA A 12 -5.52 10.83 5.47
CA ALA A 12 -6.71 10.42 4.73
C ALA A 12 -6.38 10.01 3.30
N GLU A 13 -5.50 10.77 2.62
CA GLU A 13 -5.04 10.46 1.27
C GLU A 13 -4.24 9.15 1.24
N GLY A 14 -3.33 8.95 2.18
CA GLY A 14 -2.56 7.71 2.30
C GLY A 14 -3.41 6.48 2.59
N SER A 15 -4.44 6.64 3.44
CA SER A 15 -5.41 5.58 3.71
C SER A 15 -6.23 5.21 2.46
N ALA A 16 -6.63 6.21 1.67
CA ALA A 16 -7.29 5.97 0.38
C ALA A 16 -6.35 5.29 -0.63
N ALA A 17 -5.08 5.69 -0.69
CA ALA A 17 -4.06 5.05 -1.52
C ALA A 17 -3.85 3.57 -1.13
N LEU A 18 -3.82 3.26 0.17
CA LEU A 18 -3.75 1.87 0.66
C LEU A 18 -4.98 1.05 0.24
N ALA A 19 -6.17 1.61 0.33
CA ALA A 19 -7.40 0.93 -0.11
C ALA A 19 -7.40 0.66 -1.61
N MET A 20 -6.91 1.61 -2.42
CA MET A 20 -6.75 1.44 -3.87
C MET A 20 -5.64 0.45 -4.24
N ALA A 21 -4.57 0.37 -3.43
CA ALA A 21 -3.45 -0.54 -3.63
C ALA A 21 -3.77 -1.99 -3.24
N ALA A 22 -4.63 -2.21 -2.23
CA ALA A 22 -4.99 -3.53 -1.72
C ALA A 22 -5.41 -4.55 -2.80
N PRO A 23 -6.34 -4.26 -3.74
CA PRO A 23 -6.71 -5.20 -4.79
C PRO A 23 -5.62 -5.43 -5.85
N LEU A 24 -4.51 -4.67 -5.82
CA LEU A 24 -3.41 -4.78 -6.79
C LEU A 24 -2.23 -5.59 -6.27
N ALA A 25 -2.22 -5.89 -4.98
CA ALA A 25 -1.19 -6.68 -4.35
C ALA A 25 -1.10 -8.07 -4.99
N GLY A 26 0.12 -8.50 -5.31
CA GLY A 26 0.38 -9.76 -6.00
C GLY A 26 0.23 -9.76 -7.52
N GLY A 27 -0.21 -8.64 -8.11
CA GLY A 27 -0.19 -8.43 -9.56
C GLY A 27 1.18 -7.97 -10.06
N ASP A 28 1.21 -7.53 -11.32
CA ASP A 28 2.40 -6.90 -11.91
C ASP A 28 2.71 -5.56 -11.23
N PRO A 29 3.89 -5.36 -10.63
CA PRO A 29 4.21 -4.15 -9.88
C PRO A 29 4.18 -2.87 -10.73
N LEU A 30 4.61 -2.95 -11.99
CA LEU A 30 4.65 -1.79 -12.88
C LEU A 30 3.23 -1.35 -13.28
N ALA A 31 2.39 -2.30 -13.67
CA ALA A 31 0.98 -2.05 -13.96
C ALA A 31 0.23 -1.51 -12.74
N ALA A 32 0.51 -2.03 -11.55
CA ALA A 32 -0.08 -1.54 -10.31
C ALA A 32 0.31 -0.08 -10.03
N ALA A 33 1.60 0.26 -10.18
CA ALA A 33 2.10 1.61 -10.01
C ALA A 33 1.54 2.59 -11.06
N VAL A 34 1.41 2.16 -12.32
CA VAL A 34 0.78 2.98 -13.38
C VAL A 34 -0.69 3.24 -13.06
N ARG A 35 -1.45 2.20 -12.69
CA ARG A 35 -2.87 2.35 -12.34
C ARG A 35 -3.05 3.29 -11.16
N LEU A 36 -2.30 3.11 -10.07
CA LEU A 36 -2.46 3.94 -8.88
C LEU A 36 -2.07 5.41 -9.15
N ARG A 37 -1.03 5.67 -9.94
CA ARG A 37 -0.69 7.04 -10.33
C ARG A 37 -1.72 7.67 -11.27
N SER A 38 -2.36 6.89 -12.12
CA SER A 38 -3.42 7.40 -13.02
C SER A 38 -4.67 7.90 -12.28
N THR A 39 -4.85 7.54 -11.01
CA THR A 39 -5.91 8.09 -10.15
C THR A 39 -5.51 9.37 -9.42
N GLY A 40 -4.34 9.94 -9.75
CA GLY A 40 -3.83 11.18 -9.15
C GLY A 40 -3.00 10.98 -7.88
N VAL A 41 -2.71 9.73 -7.48
CA VAL A 41 -1.84 9.47 -6.31
C VAL A 41 -0.39 9.86 -6.63
N PRO A 42 0.27 10.68 -5.80
CA PRO A 42 1.68 11.01 -5.97
C PRO A 42 2.57 9.76 -6.04
N ALA A 43 3.66 9.82 -6.80
CA ALA A 43 4.49 8.64 -7.08
C ALA A 43 5.04 7.97 -5.81
N ASP A 44 5.54 8.75 -4.86
CA ASP A 44 6.12 8.23 -3.61
C ASP A 44 5.05 7.59 -2.71
N LEU A 45 3.86 8.20 -2.65
CA LEU A 45 2.73 7.66 -1.90
C LEU A 45 2.20 6.36 -2.54
N ALA A 46 2.16 6.31 -3.88
CA ALA A 46 1.76 5.12 -4.62
C ALA A 46 2.74 3.97 -4.37
N ALA A 47 4.05 4.23 -4.41
CA ALA A 47 5.08 3.24 -4.12
C ALA A 47 4.94 2.71 -2.68
N ALA A 48 4.85 3.60 -1.69
CA ALA A 48 4.70 3.21 -0.29
C ALA A 48 3.42 2.38 -0.04
N ALA A 49 2.29 2.77 -0.65
CA ALA A 49 1.03 2.07 -0.52
C ALA A 49 1.07 0.66 -1.15
N LEU A 50 1.67 0.51 -2.33
CA LEU A 50 1.82 -0.78 -3.00
C LEU A 50 2.76 -1.72 -2.24
N THR A 51 3.87 -1.19 -1.70
CA THR A 51 4.76 -1.96 -0.82
C THR A 51 4.01 -2.45 0.42
N GLN A 52 3.26 -1.58 1.10
CA GLN A 52 2.44 -1.99 2.25
C GLN A 52 1.39 -3.03 1.87
N ALA A 53 0.66 -2.84 0.77
CA ALA A 53 -0.37 -3.77 0.33
C ALA A 53 0.20 -5.19 0.09
N GLU A 54 1.38 -5.29 -0.52
CA GLU A 54 2.07 -6.57 -0.73
C GLU A 54 2.53 -7.21 0.60
N LEU A 55 3.05 -6.42 1.53
CA LEU A 55 3.44 -6.91 2.85
C LEU A 55 2.22 -7.41 3.64
N ARG A 56 1.12 -6.67 3.62
CA ARG A 56 -0.15 -7.06 4.25
C ARG A 56 -0.67 -8.37 3.67
N ARG A 57 -0.64 -8.53 2.34
CA ARG A 57 -1.05 -9.78 1.66
C ARG A 57 -0.24 -10.98 2.15
N ARG A 58 1.08 -10.86 2.22
CA ARG A 58 1.97 -11.94 2.71
C ARG A 58 1.77 -12.22 4.20
N ALA A 59 1.55 -11.16 4.98
CA ALA A 59 1.36 -11.23 6.41
C ALA A 59 0.06 -11.94 6.84
N VAL A 60 -0.96 -12.03 5.97
CA VAL A 60 -2.20 -12.78 6.25
C VAL A 60 -1.90 -14.23 6.65
N GLY A 61 -0.91 -14.88 6.03
CA GLY A 61 -0.55 -16.26 6.38
C GLY A 61 -0.07 -16.43 7.83
N LYS A 62 0.46 -15.37 8.46
CA LYS A 62 1.01 -15.40 9.83
C LYS A 62 0.07 -14.75 10.85
N PHE A 63 -0.59 -13.66 10.47
CA PHE A 63 -1.36 -12.81 11.38
C PHE A 63 -2.86 -12.82 11.10
N GLY A 64 -3.30 -13.59 10.11
CA GLY A 64 -4.70 -13.67 9.70
C GLY A 64 -5.23 -12.35 9.12
N PRO A 65 -6.56 -12.16 9.13
CA PRO A 65 -7.21 -10.96 8.56
C PRO A 65 -6.75 -9.63 9.17
N ALA A 66 -6.26 -9.64 10.42
CA ALA A 66 -5.75 -8.45 11.09
C ALA A 66 -4.55 -7.82 10.35
N ALA A 67 -3.81 -8.59 9.56
CA ALA A 67 -2.71 -8.09 8.73
C ALA A 67 -3.15 -6.96 7.79
N ALA A 68 -4.41 -6.93 7.34
CA ALA A 68 -4.91 -5.90 6.43
C ALA A 68 -4.86 -4.46 7.00
N GLY A 69 -4.83 -4.31 8.32
CA GLY A 69 -4.73 -3.01 9.00
C GLY A 69 -3.33 -2.68 9.55
N MET A 70 -2.40 -3.63 9.53
CA MET A 70 -1.06 -3.46 10.12
C MET A 70 -0.12 -2.66 9.20
N PHE A 71 0.90 -2.05 9.77
CA PHE A 71 2.01 -1.46 9.02
C PHE A 71 3.25 -2.34 9.22
N PHE A 72 3.94 -2.63 8.13
CA PHE A 72 5.13 -3.47 8.10
C PHE A 72 6.31 -2.64 7.59
N THR A 73 7.39 -2.54 8.34
CA THR A 73 8.53 -1.66 8.01
C THR A 73 9.67 -2.39 7.35
#